data_AF-A0A2H0XLD3-F1
#
_entry.id   AF-A0A2H0XLD3-F1
#
_cell.length_a   1.000
_cell.length_b   1.000
_cell.length_c   1.000
_cell.angle_alpha   90.00
_cell.angle_beta   90.00
_cell.angle_gamma   90.00
#
_symmetry.space_group_name_H-M   'P 1'
#
loop_
_entity.id
_entity.type
_entity.pdbx_description
1 polymer ?
#
loop_
_entity_poly.entity_id
_entity_poly.type
_entity_poly.pdbx_seq_one_letter_code
_entity_poly.pdbx_strand_id
1 'polypeptide(L)'
;MKTPEEERIVAVRRYLSGDPIESIYKDLGRTEQWLFKWVKRYDPTNPKWCESRSCAPHNIPNKTPMEIEKTVLSIRDRLKSANEFCGALAIQWAMEDLGYEKVISESTIKAILARYGKIESRKSSGRYKPKNIPYPKIEPNGKPN
;
A
#
# COMPACT_ATOMS: atom_id res chain seq x y z
N MET A 1 -3.25 -5.34 24.91
CA MET A 1 -2.89 -4.09 24.21
C MET A 1 -4.20 -3.50 23.71
N LYS A 2 -4.62 -2.33 24.18
CA LYS A 2 -5.89 -1.73 23.74
C LYS A 2 -5.75 -1.31 22.28
N THR A 3 -6.80 -1.48 21.49
CA THR A 3 -6.80 -0.96 20.11
C THR A 3 -6.82 0.57 20.15
N PRO A 4 -6.26 1.27 19.13
CA PRO A 4 -6.36 2.72 19.05
C PRO A 4 -7.81 3.23 19.14
N GLU A 5 -8.77 2.46 18.63
CA GLU A 5 -10.20 2.72 18.69
C GLU A 5 -10.73 2.70 20.14
N GLU A 6 -10.34 1.70 20.94
CA GLU A 6 -10.70 1.61 22.35
C GLU A 6 -10.16 2.77 23.17
N GLU A 7 -8.92 3.21 22.92
CA GLU A 7 -8.34 4.38 23.59
C GLU A 7 -9.17 5.65 23.33
N ARG A 8 -9.64 5.83 22.09
CA ARG A 8 -10.48 6.97 21.71
C ARG A 8 -11.83 6.94 22.41
N ILE A 9 -12.47 5.76 22.48
CA ILE A 9 -13.75 5.57 23.16
C ILE A 9 -13.61 5.87 24.66
N VAL A 10 -12.56 5.36 25.31
CA VAL A 10 -12.30 5.61 26.73
C VAL A 10 -12.06 7.10 26.99
N ALA A 11 -11.26 7.75 26.14
CA ALA A 11 -10.96 9.17 26.27
C ALA A 11 -12.22 10.04 26.20
N VAL A 12 -13.07 9.82 25.20
CA VAL A 12 -14.32 10.56 25.05
C VAL A 12 -15.31 10.25 26.16
N ARG A 13 -15.40 8.98 26.60
CA ARG A 13 -16.26 8.61 27.73
C ARG A 13 -15.86 9.34 29.01
N ARG A 14 -14.57 9.38 29.34
CA ARG A 14 -14.05 10.13 30.50
C ARG A 14 -14.33 11.62 30.40
N TYR A 15 -14.17 12.19 29.21
CA TYR A 15 -14.50 13.60 28.96
C TYR A 15 -15.99 13.89 29.19
N LEU A 16 -16.89 13.03 28.70
CA LEU A 16 -18.34 13.15 28.92
C LEU A 16 -18.74 12.95 30.39
N SER A 17 -17.99 12.15 31.15
CA SER A 17 -18.16 11.98 32.60
C SER A 17 -17.71 13.18 33.43
N GLY A 18 -17.02 14.15 32.83
CA GLY A 18 -16.51 15.34 33.52
C GLY A 18 -15.14 15.16 34.20
N ASP A 19 -14.37 14.12 33.83
CA ASP A 19 -13.03 13.92 34.37
C ASP A 19 -12.09 15.10 33.99
N PRO A 20 -11.10 15.44 34.84
CA PRO A 20 -10.13 16.49 34.52
C PRO A 20 -9.35 16.18 33.23
N ILE A 21 -9.36 17.13 32.29
CA ILE A 21 -8.73 16.99 30.96
C ILE A 21 -7.28 16.50 31.06
N GLU A 22 -6.52 17.07 32.00
CA GLU A 22 -5.14 16.68 32.26
C GLU A 22 -4.95 15.20 32.60
N SER A 23 -5.82 14.66 33.44
CA SER A 23 -5.75 13.25 33.83
C SER A 23 -6.04 12.34 32.63
N ILE A 24 -7.01 12.71 31.79
CA ILE A 24 -7.42 11.87 30.66
C ILE A 24 -6.26 11.65 29.68
N TYR A 25 -5.61 12.72 29.21
CA TYR A 25 -4.56 12.58 28.20
C TYR A 25 -3.25 12.07 28.80
N LYS A 26 -2.91 12.42 30.05
CA LYS A 26 -1.71 11.91 30.75
C LYS A 26 -1.80 10.41 30.99
N ASP A 27 -2.94 9.91 31.49
CA ASP A 27 -3.15 8.48 31.73
C ASP A 27 -3.06 7.64 30.45
N LEU A 28 -3.48 8.20 29.32
CA LEU A 28 -3.44 7.55 28.01
C LEU A 28 -2.11 7.77 27.25
N GLY A 29 -1.18 8.56 27.80
CA GLY A 29 0.07 8.91 27.11
C GLY A 29 -0.14 9.67 25.80
N ARG A 30 -1.18 10.51 25.73
CA ARG A 30 -1.58 11.29 24.54
C ARG A 30 -1.42 12.79 24.80
N THR A 31 -1.49 13.58 23.73
CA THR A 31 -1.50 15.04 23.84
C THR A 31 -2.91 15.56 24.08
N GLU A 32 -3.03 16.74 24.68
CA GLU A 32 -4.30 17.45 24.83
C GLU A 32 -5.03 17.64 23.48
N GLN A 33 -4.27 18.00 22.44
CA GLN A 33 -4.78 18.17 21.07
C GLN A 33 -5.37 16.87 20.50
N TRP A 34 -4.80 15.70 20.85
CA TRP A 34 -5.33 14.41 20.46
C TRP A 34 -6.69 14.16 21.10
N LEU A 35 -6.87 14.49 22.39
CA LEU A 35 -8.15 14.36 23.08
C LEU A 35 -9.22 15.24 22.42
N PHE A 36 -8.95 16.54 22.26
CA PHE A 36 -9.90 17.47 21.65
C PHE A 36 -10.26 17.11 20.22
N LYS A 37 -9.33 16.54 19.44
CA LYS A 37 -9.63 16.01 18.10
C LYS A 37 -10.74 14.95 18.14
N TRP A 38 -10.68 14.01 19.09
CA TRP A 38 -11.65 12.92 19.18
C TRP A 38 -12.95 13.36 19.85
N VAL A 39 -12.89 14.25 20.84
CA VAL A 39 -14.07 14.90 21.41
C VAL A 39 -14.85 15.66 20.35
N LYS A 40 -14.19 16.49 19.54
CA LYS A 40 -14.82 17.23 18.44
C LYS A 40 -15.43 16.30 17.37
N ARG A 41 -14.87 15.11 17.22
CA ARG A 41 -15.30 14.12 16.24
C ARG A 41 -16.37 13.17 16.77
N TYR A 42 -16.59 13.14 18.08
CA TYR A 42 -17.58 12.28 18.71
C TYR A 42 -18.97 12.58 18.15
N ASP A 43 -19.63 11.53 17.67
CA ASP A 43 -20.97 11.58 17.16
C ASP A 43 -21.71 10.33 17.64
N PRO A 44 -22.74 10.46 18.50
CA PRO A 44 -23.47 9.33 19.05
C PRO A 44 -24.26 8.56 17.98
N THR A 45 -24.54 9.17 16.82
CA THR A 45 -25.28 8.52 15.73
C THR A 45 -24.38 7.70 14.80
N ASN A 46 -23.06 7.93 14.86
CA ASN A 46 -22.10 7.31 13.95
C ASN A 46 -21.18 6.34 14.69
N PRO A 47 -21.41 5.01 14.62
CA PRO A 47 -20.58 4.03 15.33
C PRO A 47 -19.11 4.02 14.86
N LYS A 48 -18.80 4.60 13.69
CA LYS A 48 -17.47 4.68 13.11
C LYS A 48 -16.73 5.99 13.44
N TRP A 49 -17.27 6.80 14.36
CA TRP A 49 -16.65 8.07 14.74
C TRP A 49 -15.21 7.87 15.22
N CYS A 50 -14.94 6.75 15.90
CA CYS A 50 -13.65 6.39 16.46
C CYS A 50 -12.66 5.81 15.44
N GLU A 51 -13.06 5.50 14.21
CA GLU A 51 -12.17 4.90 13.19
C GLU A 51 -11.18 5.94 12.63
N SER A 52 -9.99 5.50 12.25
CA SER A 52 -9.05 6.37 11.51
C SER A 52 -9.62 6.72 10.13
N ARG A 53 -9.64 8.01 9.77
CA ARG A 53 -9.93 8.42 8.39
C ARG A 53 -8.67 8.32 7.56
N SER A 54 -8.83 8.08 6.27
CA SER A 54 -7.72 8.16 5.31
C SER A 54 -7.06 9.54 5.39
N CYS A 55 -5.73 9.57 5.53
CA CYS A 55 -4.93 10.79 5.41
C CYS A 55 -4.49 11.05 3.96
N ALA A 56 -4.98 10.26 3.00
CA ALA A 56 -4.62 10.43 1.60
C ALA A 56 -5.17 11.77 1.06
N PRO A 57 -4.45 12.44 0.17
CA PRO A 57 -4.95 13.63 -0.52
C PRO A 57 -6.26 13.33 -1.24
N HIS A 58 -7.24 14.24 -1.12
CA HIS A 58 -8.51 14.12 -1.85
C HIS A 58 -8.32 14.24 -3.38
N ASN A 59 -7.33 15.02 -3.81
CA ASN A 59 -6.99 15.19 -5.21
C ASN A 59 -5.51 14.86 -5.45
N ILE A 60 -5.25 14.03 -6.46
CA ILE A 60 -3.91 13.67 -6.93
C ILE A 60 -3.88 14.06 -8.42
N PRO A 61 -3.23 15.18 -8.79
CA PRO A 61 -3.34 15.75 -10.14
C PRO A 61 -2.85 14.80 -11.24
N ASN A 62 -1.82 13.99 -10.94
CA ASN A 62 -1.22 13.05 -11.90
C ASN A 62 -1.76 11.62 -11.73
N LYS A 63 -2.96 11.45 -11.16
CA LYS A 63 -3.57 10.13 -11.04
C LYS A 63 -3.98 9.63 -12.41
N THR A 64 -3.57 8.41 -12.75
CA THR A 64 -4.00 7.75 -13.98
C THR A 64 -5.54 7.65 -13.99
N PRO A 65 -6.22 8.05 -15.08
CA PRO A 65 -7.65 7.87 -15.23
C PRO A 65 -8.06 6.41 -15.02
N MET A 66 -9.19 6.21 -14.35
CA MET A 66 -9.70 4.87 -14.02
C MET A 66 -9.95 4.02 -15.28
N GLU A 67 -10.33 4.62 -16.40
CA GLU A 67 -10.51 3.94 -17.68
C GLU A 67 -9.22 3.28 -18.15
N ILE A 68 -8.11 4.02 -18.10
CA ILE A 68 -6.79 3.52 -18.48
C ILE A 68 -6.34 2.41 -17.51
N GLU A 69 -6.63 2.53 -16.21
CA GLU A 69 -6.34 1.46 -15.25
C GLU A 69 -7.12 0.17 -15.59
N LYS A 70 -8.39 0.28 -15.96
CA LYS A 70 -9.21 -0.86 -16.39
C LYS A 70 -8.66 -1.51 -17.66
N THR A 71 -8.18 -0.73 -18.62
CA THR A 71 -7.52 -1.25 -19.83
C THR A 71 -6.26 -2.04 -19.49
N VAL A 72 -5.41 -1.53 -18.59
CA VAL A 72 -4.21 -2.26 -18.14
C VAL A 72 -4.59 -3.59 -17.49
N LEU A 73 -5.65 -3.61 -16.67
CA LEU A 73 -6.13 -4.83 -16.02
C LEU A 73 -6.74 -5.82 -17.02
N SER A 74 -7.50 -5.35 -18.01
CA SER A 74 -8.11 -6.23 -19.01
C SER A 74 -7.06 -6.86 -19.93
N ILE A 75 -6.03 -6.11 -20.32
CA ILE A 75 -4.88 -6.63 -21.08
C ILE A 75 -4.14 -7.67 -20.25
N ARG A 76 -3.86 -7.37 -18.97
CA ARG A 76 -3.22 -8.33 -18.05
C ARG A 76 -4.02 -9.63 -17.95
N ASP A 77 -5.34 -9.53 -17.78
CA ASP A 77 -6.21 -10.70 -17.62
C ASP A 77 -6.30 -11.48 -18.95
N ARG A 78 -6.38 -10.83 -20.11
CA ARG A 78 -6.30 -11.46 -21.44
C ARG A 78 -4.99 -12.24 -21.64
N LEU A 79 -3.84 -11.61 -21.39
CA LEU A 79 -2.53 -12.26 -21.51
C LEU A 79 -2.40 -13.46 -20.56
N LYS A 80 -2.93 -13.32 -19.34
CA LYS A 80 -2.94 -14.40 -18.36
C LYS A 80 -3.84 -15.57 -18.80
N SER A 81 -5.02 -15.29 -19.35
CA SER A 81 -5.94 -16.31 -19.88
C SER A 81 -5.37 -17.03 -21.10
N ALA A 82 -4.57 -16.35 -21.92
CA ALA A 82 -3.83 -16.96 -23.03
C ALA A 82 -2.58 -17.75 -22.59
N ASN A 83 -2.29 -17.79 -21.28
CA ASN A 83 -1.09 -18.40 -20.71
C ASN A 83 0.22 -17.81 -21.26
N GLU A 84 0.20 -16.51 -21.60
CA GLU A 84 1.33 -15.75 -22.12
C GLU A 84 2.08 -14.97 -21.03
N PHE A 85 3.26 -14.44 -21.39
CA PHE A 85 3.99 -13.54 -20.50
C PHE A 85 3.19 -12.27 -20.27
N CYS A 86 2.77 -12.04 -19.04
CA CYS A 86 1.83 -10.97 -18.70
C CYS A 86 2.50 -9.77 -18.00
N GLY A 87 3.84 -9.69 -18.00
CA GLY A 87 4.62 -8.66 -17.32
C GLY A 87 4.28 -7.22 -17.75
N ALA A 88 4.75 -6.23 -16.98
CA ALA A 88 4.44 -4.82 -17.27
C ALA A 88 4.88 -4.39 -18.68
N LEU A 89 6.02 -4.90 -19.15
CA LEU A 89 6.52 -4.68 -20.51
C LEU A 89 5.62 -5.34 -21.57
N ALA A 90 5.12 -6.55 -21.33
CA ALA A 90 4.20 -7.22 -22.26
C ALA A 90 2.86 -6.50 -22.36
N ILE A 91 2.37 -5.95 -21.25
CA ILE A 91 1.17 -5.11 -21.26
C ILE A 91 1.42 -3.84 -22.07
N GLN A 92 2.60 -3.22 -21.90
CA GLN A 92 2.98 -2.04 -22.67
C GLN A 92 2.97 -2.31 -24.17
N TRP A 93 3.61 -3.40 -24.61
CA TRP A 93 3.61 -3.84 -26.01
C TRP A 93 2.20 -4.15 -26.52
N ALA A 94 1.39 -4.86 -25.73
CA ALA A 94 0.01 -5.13 -26.10
C ALA A 94 -0.83 -3.84 -26.22
N MET A 95 -0.52 -2.77 -25.48
CA MET A 95 -1.14 -1.46 -25.68
C MET A 95 -0.67 -0.79 -26.98
N GLU A 96 0.61 -0.92 -27.33
CA GLU A 96 1.17 -0.44 -28.60
C GLU A 96 0.49 -1.14 -29.79
N ASP A 97 0.39 -2.46 -29.74
CA ASP A 97 -0.23 -3.29 -30.79
C ASP A 97 -1.73 -2.98 -30.99
N LEU A 98 -2.42 -2.58 -29.91
CA LEU A 98 -3.83 -2.18 -29.94
C LEU A 98 -4.03 -0.72 -30.39
N GLY A 99 -2.96 0.03 -30.66
CA GLY A 99 -3.02 1.38 -31.22
C GLY A 99 -3.38 2.49 -30.22
N TYR A 100 -3.07 2.31 -28.93
CA TYR A 100 -3.30 3.37 -27.95
C TYR A 100 -2.34 4.56 -28.17
N GLU A 101 -2.87 5.76 -28.40
CA GLU A 101 -2.08 6.97 -28.69
C GLU A 101 -1.09 7.34 -27.57
N LYS A 102 -1.46 7.07 -26.31
CA LYS A 102 -0.62 7.34 -25.14
C LYS A 102 -0.32 6.04 -24.39
N VAL A 103 0.82 5.45 -24.74
CA VAL A 103 1.35 4.29 -24.03
C VAL A 103 1.87 4.73 -22.67
N ILE A 104 1.40 4.07 -21.62
CA ILE A 104 1.82 4.37 -20.26
C ILE A 104 3.20 3.75 -20.01
N SER A 105 4.03 4.42 -19.20
CA SER A 105 5.31 3.86 -18.77
C SER A 105 5.15 2.56 -17.98
N GLU A 106 6.13 1.67 -18.14
CA GLU A 106 6.22 0.40 -17.40
C GLU A 106 6.08 0.58 -15.88
N SER A 107 6.66 1.65 -15.32
CA SER A 107 6.57 1.98 -13.89
C SER A 107 5.15 2.29 -13.44
N THR A 108 4.37 2.95 -14.30
CA THR A 108 2.96 3.27 -14.01
C THR A 108 2.10 2.02 -14.12
N ILE A 109 2.35 1.16 -15.12
CA ILE A 109 1.70 -0.16 -15.22
C ILE A 109 1.98 -0.99 -13.97
N LYS A 110 3.23 -1.07 -13.52
CA LYS A 110 3.61 -1.72 -12.25
C LYS A 110 2.85 -1.13 -11.06
N ALA A 111 2.78 0.20 -10.95
CA ALA A 111 2.07 0.86 -9.86
C ALA A 111 0.56 0.57 -9.89
N ILE A 112 -0.07 0.53 -11.07
CA ILE A 112 -1.47 0.13 -11.24
C ILE A 112 -1.65 -1.31 -10.75
N LEU A 113 -0.86 -2.26 -11.27
CA LEU A 113 -0.96 -3.67 -10.87
C LEU A 113 -0.76 -3.86 -9.35
N ALA A 114 0.16 -3.11 -8.74
CA ALA A 114 0.37 -3.12 -7.29
C ALA A 114 -0.86 -2.61 -6.52
N ARG A 115 -1.46 -1.49 -6.93
CA ARG A 115 -2.66 -0.92 -6.30
C ARG A 115 -3.85 -1.89 -6.29
N TYR A 116 -4.00 -2.67 -7.36
CA TYR A 116 -5.07 -3.66 -7.51
C TYR A 116 -4.69 -5.06 -6.99
N GLY A 117 -3.54 -5.23 -6.35
CA GLY A 117 -3.10 -6.51 -5.79
C GLY A 117 -2.81 -7.59 -6.84
N LYS A 118 -2.55 -7.22 -8.10
CA LYS A 118 -2.23 -8.12 -9.20
C LYS A 118 -0.74 -8.48 -9.28
N ILE A 119 0.08 -7.87 -8.40
CA ILE A 119 1.46 -8.27 -8.17
C ILE A 119 1.49 -9.12 -6.91
N GLU A 120 1.80 -10.41 -7.06
CA GLU A 120 2.09 -11.24 -5.91
C GLU A 120 3.36 -10.72 -5.25
N SER A 121 3.28 -10.41 -3.95
CA SER A 121 4.50 -10.19 -3.19
C SER A 121 5.31 -11.48 -3.29
N ARG A 122 6.53 -11.38 -3.81
CA ARG A 122 7.47 -12.51 -3.74
C ARG A 122 7.63 -12.77 -2.25
N LYS A 123 6.94 -13.79 -1.72
CA LYS A 123 7.14 -14.22 -0.34
C LYS A 123 8.63 -14.39 -0.21
N SER A 124 9.28 -13.53 0.56
CA SER A 124 10.72 -13.59 0.75
C SER A 124 11.01 -15.00 1.22
N SER A 125 11.58 -15.82 0.34
CA SER A 125 11.85 -17.22 0.59
C SER A 125 13.04 -17.27 1.55
N GLY A 126 12.79 -16.93 2.81
CA GLY A 126 13.79 -16.78 3.86
C GLY A 126 14.85 -15.71 3.60
N ARG A 127 15.69 -15.51 4.61
CA ARG A 127 16.97 -14.79 4.44
C ARG A 127 17.82 -15.55 3.41
N TYR A 128 18.57 -14.82 2.60
CA TYR A 128 19.51 -15.38 1.64
C TYR A 128 20.40 -16.43 2.34
N LYS A 129 20.39 -17.66 1.82
CA LYS A 129 21.34 -18.71 2.22
C LYS A 129 22.49 -18.71 1.21
N PRO A 130 23.74 -18.50 1.63
CA PRO A 130 24.88 -18.56 0.73
C PRO A 130 24.94 -19.96 0.11
N LYS A 131 25.17 -20.02 -1.21
CA LYS A 131 25.19 -21.29 -1.96
C LYS A 131 26.47 -22.12 -1.72
N ASN A 132 27.38 -21.66 -0.85
CA ASN A 132 28.72 -22.23 -0.64
C ASN A 132 29.51 -22.45 -1.94
N ILE A 133 29.20 -21.70 -3.00
CA ILE A 133 29.95 -21.74 -4.26
C ILE A 133 31.17 -20.84 -4.05
N PRO A 134 32.40 -21.37 -4.04
CA PRO A 134 33.59 -20.54 -3.93
C PRO A 134 33.68 -19.64 -5.16
N TYR A 135 34.17 -18.41 -4.97
CA TYR A 135 34.46 -17.52 -6.08
C TYR A 135 35.45 -18.22 -7.03
N PRO A 136 35.22 -18.19 -8.36
CA PRO A 136 36.16 -18.77 -9.31
C PRO A 136 37.52 -18.11 -9.13
N LYS A 137 38.53 -18.92 -8.81
CA LYS A 137 39.91 -18.45 -8.74
C LYS A 137 40.45 -18.43 -10.16
N ILE A 138 40.98 -17.29 -10.57
CA ILE A 138 41.69 -17.18 -11.83
C ILE A 138 43.05 -17.83 -11.61
N GLU A 139 43.26 -19.02 -12.18
CA GLU A 139 44.60 -19.59 -12.24
C GLU A 139 45.45 -18.74 -13.19
N PRO A 140 46.75 -18.54 -12.92
CA PRO A 140 47.63 -17.71 -13.75
C PRO A 140 47.72 -18.17 -15.22
N ASN A 141 47.24 -19.38 -15.55
CA ASN A 141 47.25 -19.95 -16.90
C ASN A 141 45.87 -19.96 -17.61
N GLY A 142 44.91 -19.14 -17.16
CA GLY A 142 43.76 -18.74 -17.98
C GLY A 142 42.73 -19.82 -18.32
N LYS A 143 42.73 -20.98 -17.63
CA LYS A 143 41.68 -21.98 -17.79
C LYS A 143 40.73 -21.92 -16.59
N PRO A 144 39.41 -21.68 -16.80
CA PRO A 144 38.43 -21.82 -15.74
C PRO A 144 38.27 -23.31 -15.37
N ASN A 145 38.06 -23.57 -14.08
CA ASN A 145 37.69 -24.89 -13.54
C ASN A 145 36.23 -25.24 -13.86
#